data_AF-A0A7V9RCK2-F1
#
_entry.id   AF-A0A7V9RCK2-F1
#
_cell.length_a   1.000
_cell.length_b   1.000
_cell.length_c   1.000
_cell.angle_alpha   90.00
_cell.angle_beta   90.00
_cell.angle_gamma   90.00
#
_symmetry.space_group_name_H-M   'P 1'
#
loop_
_entity.id
_entity.type
_entity.pdbx_description
1 polymer ?
#
loop_
_entity_poly.entity_id
_entity_poly.type
_entity_poly.pdbx_seq_one_letter_code
_entity_poly.pdbx_strand_id
1 'polypeptide(L)'
;VNWLERRGEVVRAEFLRLDCVLAQMSPEDPRYAHTRRRLLELAPRISVDWRSRVSRSLIEGCTTTTGRCPAYWRALPSDSDDVRNCNVCGEHVFYCVTIDLARSRTASGQRVALDMTCDRFHGDLQAREAHCGSCRSPVPPNTRFCPHCGRAL
;
A
#
# COMPACT_ATOMS: atom_id res chain seq x y z
N VAL A 1 22.72 -9.01 17.88
CA VAL A 1 22.33 -7.58 18.02
C VAL A 1 22.36 -6.96 16.63
N ASN A 2 21.24 -6.39 16.17
CA ASN A 2 21.15 -5.76 14.85
C ASN A 2 21.96 -4.45 14.85
N TRP A 3 22.53 -4.04 13.70
CA TRP A 3 23.25 -2.77 13.54
C TRP A 3 22.44 -1.56 14.02
N LEU A 4 21.12 -1.56 13.82
CA LEU A 4 20.22 -0.50 14.29
C LEU A 4 20.20 -0.38 15.82
N GLU A 5 20.17 -1.50 16.55
CA GLU A 5 20.13 -1.51 18.02
C GLU A 5 21.43 -0.95 18.60
N ARG A 6 22.58 -1.23 17.97
CA ARG A 6 23.87 -0.65 18.37
C ARG A 6 23.94 0.87 18.18
N ARG A 7 23.12 1.44 17.30
CA ARG A 7 22.98 2.88 17.10
C ARG A 7 21.90 3.53 17.96
N GLY A 8 21.28 2.77 18.86
CA GLY A 8 20.15 3.23 19.67
C GLY A 8 18.83 3.32 18.90
N GLU A 9 18.76 2.83 17.66
CA GLU A 9 17.54 2.85 16.82
C GLU A 9 16.63 1.66 17.12
N VAL A 10 16.34 1.41 18.40
CA VAL A 10 15.60 0.23 18.88
C VAL A 10 14.21 0.13 18.25
N VAL A 11 13.50 1.25 18.10
CA VAL A 11 12.16 1.32 17.51
C VAL A 11 12.15 0.85 16.04
N ARG A 12 13.13 1.30 15.25
CA ARG A 12 13.30 0.89 13.84
C ARG A 12 13.70 -0.58 13.73
N ALA A 13 14.55 -1.05 14.63
CA ALA A 13 14.95 -2.45 14.68
C ALA A 13 13.77 -3.38 14.99
N GLU A 14 12.95 -3.03 15.97
CA GLU A 14 11.73 -3.78 16.33
C GLU A 14 10.73 -3.77 15.17
N PHE A 15 10.51 -2.61 14.55
CA PHE A 15 9.64 -2.47 13.39
C PHE A 15 10.03 -3.41 12.24
N LEU A 16 11.30 -3.47 11.85
CA LEU A 16 11.76 -4.39 10.79
C LEU A 16 11.59 -5.86 11.18
N ARG A 17 11.81 -6.20 12.46
CA ARG A 17 11.59 -7.57 12.93
C ARG A 17 10.11 -7.96 12.81
N LEU A 18 9.20 -7.08 13.23
CA LEU A 18 7.75 -7.32 13.14
C LEU A 18 7.29 -7.40 11.68
N ASP A 19 7.75 -6.50 10.81
CA ASP A 19 7.51 -6.58 9.37
C ASP A 19 7.97 -7.96 8.84
N CYS A 20 9.22 -8.36 9.14
CA CYS A 20 9.75 -9.67 8.74
C CYS A 20 8.89 -10.84 9.17
N VAL A 21 8.43 -10.83 10.43
CA VAL A 21 7.54 -11.86 10.98
C VAL A 21 6.20 -11.87 10.25
N LEU A 22 5.58 -10.71 10.03
CA LEU A 22 4.29 -10.61 9.33
C LEU A 22 4.35 -11.15 7.90
N ALA A 23 5.45 -10.90 7.18
CA ALA A 23 5.62 -11.41 5.81
C ALA A 23 5.73 -12.95 5.72
N GLN A 24 6.02 -13.62 6.84
CA GLN A 24 6.12 -15.09 6.91
C GLN A 24 4.89 -15.71 7.57
N MET A 25 3.90 -14.91 7.97
CA MET A 25 2.74 -15.31 8.76
C MET A 25 1.47 -15.21 7.91
N SER A 26 0.61 -16.23 7.98
CA SER A 26 -0.71 -16.14 7.35
C SER A 26 -1.59 -15.13 8.11
N PRO A 27 -2.45 -14.35 7.42
CA PRO A 27 -3.39 -13.43 8.08
C PRO A 27 -4.35 -14.11 9.07
N GLU A 28 -4.59 -15.41 8.90
CA GLU A 28 -5.44 -16.23 9.76
C GLU A 28 -4.73 -16.72 11.04
N ASP A 29 -3.40 -16.56 11.15
CA ASP A 29 -2.66 -16.89 12.37
C ASP A 29 -3.11 -15.97 13.53
N PRO A 30 -3.49 -16.51 14.70
CA PRO A 30 -3.91 -15.69 15.85
C PRO A 30 -2.89 -14.63 16.29
N ARG A 31 -1.59 -14.87 16.03
CA ARG A 31 -0.51 -13.93 16.35
C ARG A 31 -0.41 -12.78 15.36
N TYR A 32 -1.02 -12.90 14.18
CA TYR A 32 -0.97 -11.88 13.13
C TYR A 32 -1.54 -10.56 13.63
N ALA A 33 -2.75 -10.59 14.19
CA ALA A 33 -3.42 -9.39 14.71
C ALA A 33 -2.60 -8.69 15.80
N HIS A 34 -1.99 -9.46 16.72
CA HIS A 34 -1.13 -8.92 17.78
C HIS A 34 0.14 -8.27 17.21
N THR A 35 0.83 -8.99 16.32
CA THR A 35 2.07 -8.53 15.67
C THR A 35 1.81 -7.28 14.83
N ARG A 36 0.71 -7.26 14.08
CA ARG A 36 0.27 -6.12 13.28
C ARG A 36 -0.06 -4.92 14.14
N ARG A 37 -0.82 -5.10 15.24
CA ARG A 37 -1.12 -4.01 16.18
C ARG A 37 0.15 -3.39 16.73
N ARG A 38 1.12 -4.21 17.15
CA ARG A 38 2.41 -3.71 17.64
C ARG A 38 3.18 -2.93 16.58
N LEU A 39 3.20 -3.41 15.33
CA LEU A 39 3.81 -2.68 14.22
C LEU A 39 3.16 -1.30 14.03
N LEU A 40 1.82 -1.24 14.06
CA LEU A 40 1.05 0.01 13.94
C LEU A 40 1.32 0.98 15.10
N GLU A 41 1.56 0.49 16.31
CA GLU A 41 1.97 1.34 17.46
C GLU A 41 3.34 1.99 17.25
N LEU A 42 4.29 1.28 16.62
CA LEU A 42 5.64 1.79 16.38
C LEU A 42 5.69 2.75 15.20
N ALA A 43 4.83 2.55 14.20
CA ALA A 43 4.94 3.25 12.92
C ALA A 43 4.92 4.79 13.03
N PRO A 44 4.06 5.45 13.84
CA PRO A 44 4.05 6.90 13.98
C PRO A 44 5.37 7.50 14.48
N ARG A 45 6.24 6.69 15.09
CA ARG A 45 7.56 7.09 15.61
C ARG A 45 8.68 6.98 14.56
N ILE A 46 8.34 6.53 13.35
CA ILE A 46 9.27 6.30 12.24
C ILE A 46 8.80 7.14 11.06
N SER A 47 9.69 7.89 10.42
CA SER A 47 9.33 8.69 9.25
C SER A 47 8.85 7.82 8.10
N VAL A 48 7.87 8.32 7.34
CA VAL A 48 7.39 7.73 6.08
C VAL A 48 8.56 7.44 5.14
N ASP A 49 9.45 8.41 4.96
CA ASP A 49 10.65 8.32 4.12
C ASP A 49 11.54 7.12 4.49
N TRP A 50 11.70 6.83 5.78
CA TRP A 50 12.45 5.66 6.18
C TRP A 50 11.67 4.37 5.92
N ARG A 51 10.35 4.36 6.20
CA ARG A 51 9.50 3.19 5.97
C ARG A 51 9.41 2.84 4.47
N SER A 52 9.34 3.82 3.58
CA SER A 52 9.32 3.59 2.14
C SER A 52 10.60 2.90 1.68
N ARG A 53 11.77 3.32 2.14
CA ARG A 53 13.05 2.69 1.76
C ARG A 53 13.17 1.23 2.16
N VAL A 54 12.59 0.84 3.30
CA VAL A 54 12.71 -0.54 3.82
C VAL A 54 11.51 -1.42 3.51
N SER A 55 10.44 -0.87 2.93
CA SER A 55 9.16 -1.57 2.76
C SER A 55 9.25 -2.78 1.83
N ARG A 56 8.69 -3.90 2.27
CA ARG A 56 8.59 -5.15 1.48
C ARG A 56 7.22 -5.35 0.84
N SER A 57 6.44 -4.28 0.72
CA SER A 57 5.11 -4.33 0.11
C SER A 57 5.15 -4.85 -1.32
N LEU A 58 4.18 -5.69 -1.64
CA LEU A 58 3.96 -6.19 -2.99
C LEU A 58 3.58 -5.04 -3.93
N ILE A 59 3.92 -5.19 -5.20
CA ILE A 59 3.53 -4.25 -6.25
C ILE A 59 2.14 -4.63 -6.75
N GLU A 60 1.21 -3.68 -6.67
CA GLU A 60 -0.18 -3.85 -7.08
C GLU A 60 -0.50 -3.07 -8.36
N GLY A 61 -1.53 -3.54 -9.06
CA GLY A 61 -1.88 -3.10 -10.40
C GLY A 61 -0.98 -3.67 -11.50
N CYS A 62 0.15 -4.31 -11.17
CA CYS A 62 1.07 -4.83 -12.18
C CYS A 62 0.56 -6.14 -12.78
N THR A 63 0.22 -6.10 -14.08
CA THR A 63 -0.22 -7.25 -14.87
C THR A 63 0.95 -7.83 -15.65
N THR A 64 1.36 -9.06 -15.34
CA THR A 64 2.34 -9.83 -16.12
C THR A 64 1.62 -10.91 -16.92
N THR A 65 2.28 -11.50 -17.92
CA THR A 65 1.74 -12.64 -18.68
C THR A 65 1.43 -13.86 -17.79
N THR A 66 2.12 -13.98 -16.65
CA THR A 66 1.93 -15.03 -15.64
C THR A 66 0.96 -14.66 -14.52
N GLY A 67 0.33 -13.48 -14.58
CA GLY A 67 -0.62 -13.00 -13.57
C GLY A 67 -0.07 -11.84 -12.74
N ARG A 68 0.13 -12.07 -11.44
CA ARG A 68 0.59 -11.03 -10.50
C ARG A 68 2.11 -10.89 -10.56
N CYS A 69 2.57 -9.64 -10.53
CA CYS A 69 3.99 -9.34 -10.45
C CYS A 69 4.62 -9.93 -9.17
N PRO A 70 5.70 -10.73 -9.29
CA PRO A 70 6.38 -11.30 -8.13
C PRO A 70 7.28 -10.28 -7.41
N ALA A 71 7.50 -9.09 -8.00
CA ALA A 71 8.37 -8.09 -7.44
C ALA A 71 7.71 -7.34 -6.27
N TYR A 72 8.56 -6.87 -5.36
CA TYR A 72 8.18 -6.08 -4.19
C TYR A 72 9.03 -4.80 -4.13
N TRP A 73 8.50 -3.78 -3.48
CA TRP A 73 9.01 -2.41 -3.50
C TRP A 73 10.52 -2.30 -3.22
N ARG A 74 11.00 -2.90 -2.12
CA ARG A 74 12.41 -2.86 -1.73
C ARG A 74 13.37 -3.48 -2.75
N ALA A 75 12.92 -4.42 -3.60
CA ALA A 75 13.76 -5.05 -4.62
C ALA A 75 13.88 -4.20 -5.90
N LEU A 76 13.08 -3.15 -6.05
CA LEU A 76 13.14 -2.31 -7.23
C LEU A 76 14.36 -1.37 -7.19
N PRO A 77 15.08 -1.20 -8.31
CA PRO A 77 16.08 -0.14 -8.46
C PRO A 77 15.46 1.22 -8.21
N SER A 78 16.24 2.15 -7.68
CA SER A 78 15.71 3.44 -7.23
C SER A 78 16.79 4.51 -7.32
N ASP A 79 16.48 5.53 -8.12
CA ASP A 79 17.13 6.85 -8.05
C ASP A 79 16.32 7.84 -7.19
N SER A 80 15.09 7.45 -6.78
CA SER A 80 14.16 8.25 -5.98
C SER A 80 13.38 7.40 -4.96
N ASP A 81 13.08 7.97 -3.79
CA ASP A 81 12.46 7.25 -2.67
C ASP A 81 10.96 6.98 -2.84
N ASP A 82 10.26 7.73 -3.70
CA ASP A 82 8.80 7.67 -3.84
C ASP A 82 8.32 7.02 -5.15
N VAL A 83 9.21 6.94 -6.14
CA VAL A 83 8.93 6.33 -7.45
C VAL A 83 10.07 5.40 -7.85
N ARG A 84 9.72 4.19 -8.26
CA ARG A 84 10.68 3.18 -8.72
C ARG A 84 10.18 2.51 -9.99
N ASN A 85 11.07 1.96 -10.78
CA ASN A 85 10.68 1.25 -12.01
C ASN A 85 10.54 -0.23 -11.71
N CYS A 86 9.40 -0.80 -12.10
CA CYS A 86 9.20 -2.24 -12.01
C CYS A 86 10.13 -2.93 -13.01
N ASN A 87 11.05 -3.78 -12.54
CA ASN A 87 11.95 -4.54 -13.43
C ASN A 87 11.23 -5.64 -14.23
N VAL A 88 9.95 -5.91 -13.93
CA VAL A 88 9.14 -6.92 -14.65
C VAL A 88 8.31 -6.31 -15.77
N CYS A 89 7.60 -5.21 -15.52
CA CYS A 89 6.73 -4.58 -16.53
C CYS A 89 7.29 -3.28 -17.11
N GLY A 90 8.39 -2.74 -16.57
CA GLY A 90 9.00 -1.48 -16.99
C GLY A 90 8.31 -0.22 -16.46
N GLU A 91 7.08 -0.33 -15.96
CA GLU A 91 6.27 0.83 -15.53
C GLU A 91 6.71 1.42 -14.19
N HIS A 92 6.37 2.70 -13.99
CA HIS A 92 6.54 3.39 -12.71
C HIS A 92 5.63 2.80 -11.62
N VAL A 93 6.24 2.54 -10.47
CA VAL A 93 5.60 2.12 -9.22
C VAL A 93 5.69 3.26 -8.23
N PHE A 94 4.56 3.61 -7.61
CA PHE A 94 4.46 4.69 -6.64
C PHE A 94 4.26 4.16 -5.22
N TYR A 95 5.05 4.66 -4.27
CA TYR A 95 4.80 4.37 -2.86
C TYR A 95 3.60 5.16 -2.34
N CYS A 96 2.63 4.47 -1.74
CA CYS A 96 1.37 5.06 -1.28
C CYS A 96 1.20 4.87 0.23
N VAL A 97 1.21 5.98 0.97
CA VAL A 97 1.03 5.98 2.44
C VAL A 97 -0.41 5.81 2.91
N THR A 98 -1.38 5.90 1.99
CA THR A 98 -2.81 5.69 2.28
C THR A 98 -3.46 4.86 1.19
N ILE A 99 -4.54 4.17 1.56
CA ILE A 99 -5.35 3.40 0.61
C ILE A 99 -6.01 4.31 -0.44
N ASP A 100 -6.38 5.54 -0.08
CA ASP A 100 -7.04 6.47 -1.01
C ASP A 100 -6.07 6.98 -2.08
N LEU A 101 -4.81 7.25 -1.72
CA LEU A 101 -3.78 7.57 -2.70
C LEU A 101 -3.53 6.38 -3.64
N ALA A 102 -3.47 5.17 -3.08
CA ALA A 102 -3.30 3.95 -3.87
C ALA A 102 -4.47 3.75 -4.86
N ARG A 103 -5.73 3.88 -4.39
CA ARG A 103 -6.93 3.84 -5.23
C ARG A 103 -6.88 4.86 -6.37
N SER A 104 -6.57 6.12 -6.06
CA SER A 104 -6.50 7.18 -7.06
C SER A 104 -5.48 6.85 -8.17
N ARG A 105 -4.32 6.31 -7.79
CA ARG A 105 -3.27 5.92 -8.73
C ARG A 105 -3.65 4.68 -9.53
N THR A 106 -4.18 3.65 -8.89
CA THR A 106 -4.63 2.43 -9.56
C THR A 106 -5.79 2.71 -10.53
N ALA A 107 -6.71 3.61 -10.19
CA ALA A 107 -7.76 4.08 -11.10
C ALA A 107 -7.20 4.78 -12.35
N SER A 108 -6.00 5.36 -12.25
CA SER A 108 -5.26 5.96 -13.37
C SER A 108 -4.35 4.96 -14.10
N GLY A 109 -4.49 3.66 -13.84
CA GLY A 109 -3.67 2.60 -14.43
C GLY A 109 -2.25 2.50 -13.84
N GLN A 110 -1.90 3.30 -12.83
CA GLN A 110 -0.55 3.32 -12.26
C GLN A 110 -0.31 2.13 -11.32
N ARG A 111 0.96 1.76 -11.16
CA ARG A 111 1.38 0.68 -10.25
C ARG A 111 1.71 1.26 -8.88
N VAL A 112 1.35 0.54 -7.82
CA VAL A 112 1.48 1.06 -6.46
C VAL A 112 2.12 0.03 -5.55
N ALA A 113 2.87 0.52 -4.56
CA ALA A 113 3.22 -0.24 -3.37
C ALA A 113 2.66 0.52 -2.17
N LEU A 114 1.93 -0.17 -1.29
CA LEU A 114 1.30 0.49 -0.14
C LEU A 114 2.22 0.49 1.07
N ASP A 115 2.16 1.51 1.92
CA ASP A 115 2.78 1.46 3.24
C ASP A 115 2.18 0.27 4.02
N MET A 116 3.03 -0.45 4.75
CA MET A 116 2.62 -1.60 5.57
C MET A 116 1.66 -1.21 6.71
N THR A 117 1.52 0.08 7.01
CA THR A 117 0.52 0.60 7.95
C THR A 117 -0.87 0.75 7.35
N CYS A 118 -1.03 0.68 6.03
CA CYS A 118 -2.35 0.77 5.41
C CYS A 118 -3.23 -0.39 5.88
N ASP A 119 -4.48 -0.09 6.25
CA ASP A 119 -5.49 -1.11 6.48
C ASP A 119 -5.90 -1.74 5.16
N ARG A 120 -5.68 -3.05 5.07
CA ARG A 120 -5.91 -3.84 3.87
C ARG A 120 -7.12 -4.75 4.03
N PHE A 121 -7.92 -4.86 2.99
CA PHE A 121 -8.99 -5.83 2.88
C PHE A 121 -9.18 -6.22 1.41
N HIS A 122 -9.85 -7.35 1.17
CA HIS A 122 -10.06 -7.83 -0.19
C HIS A 122 -10.82 -6.79 -1.04
N GLY A 123 -10.25 -6.41 -2.20
CA GLY A 123 -10.85 -5.42 -3.09
C GLY A 123 -10.65 -3.97 -2.66
N ASP A 124 -9.78 -3.69 -1.67
CA ASP A 124 -9.57 -2.34 -1.17
C ASP A 124 -9.04 -1.34 -2.21
N LEU A 125 -8.36 -1.79 -3.28
CA LEU A 125 -7.94 -0.95 -4.41
C LEU A 125 -9.00 -0.78 -5.51
N GLN A 126 -10.09 -1.54 -5.48
CA GLN A 126 -11.17 -1.33 -6.43
C GLN A 126 -11.78 0.04 -6.14
N ALA A 127 -12.08 0.80 -7.20
CA ALA A 127 -12.83 2.03 -7.05
C ALA A 127 -14.13 1.67 -6.31
N ARG A 128 -14.37 2.28 -5.14
CA ARG A 128 -15.68 2.16 -4.51
C ARG A 128 -16.67 2.68 -5.54
N GLU A 129 -17.56 1.82 -6.00
CA GLU A 129 -18.69 2.25 -6.81
C GLU A 129 -19.50 3.22 -5.94
N ALA A 130 -19.23 4.50 -6.11
CA ALA A 130 -20.07 5.52 -5.53
C ALA A 130 -21.42 5.39 -6.21
N HIS A 131 -22.50 5.52 -5.43
CA HIS A 131 -23.85 5.51 -5.94
C HIS A 131 -24.47 6.86 -5.63
N CYS A 132 -25.25 7.41 -6.56
CA CYS A 132 -25.95 8.66 -6.32
C CYS A 132 -26.95 8.48 -5.17
N GLY A 133 -26.88 9.32 -4.13
CA GLY A 133 -27.82 9.26 -3.00
C GLY A 133 -29.29 9.47 -3.41
N SER A 134 -29.53 10.11 -4.56
CA SER A 134 -30.88 10.38 -5.06
C SER A 134 -31.43 9.27 -5.96
N CYS A 135 -30.72 8.89 -7.01
CA CYS A 135 -31.23 7.93 -8.01
C CYS A 135 -30.62 6.53 -7.88
N ARG A 136 -29.65 6.35 -6.98
CA ARG A 136 -28.92 5.09 -6.74
C ARG A 136 -28.19 4.53 -7.94
N SER A 137 -28.03 5.29 -9.03
CA SER A 137 -27.19 4.86 -10.15
C SER A 137 -25.71 4.94 -9.75
N PRO A 138 -24.85 4.02 -10.26
CA PRO A 138 -23.41 4.12 -10.08
C PRO A 138 -22.92 5.45 -10.66
N VAL A 139 -22.02 6.12 -9.95
CA VAL A 139 -21.44 7.38 -10.36
C VAL A 139 -19.93 7.24 -10.48
N PRO A 140 -19.32 7.73 -11.57
CA PRO A 140 -17.87 7.71 -11.71
C PRO A 140 -17.21 8.43 -10.53
N PRO A 141 -16.04 7.95 -10.06
CA PRO A 141 -15.30 8.62 -9.00
C PRO A 141 -14.99 10.07 -9.39
N ASN A 142 -14.91 10.96 -8.39
CA ASN A 142 -14.63 12.40 -8.55
C ASN A 142 -15.64 13.19 -9.40
N THR A 143 -16.85 12.68 -9.61
CA THR A 143 -17.93 13.46 -10.23
C THR A 143 -18.59 14.37 -9.21
N ARG A 144 -18.89 15.62 -9.61
CA ARG A 144 -19.66 16.57 -8.77
C ARG A 144 -21.17 16.41 -8.92
N PHE A 145 -21.61 15.84 -10.04
CA PHE A 145 -23.02 15.66 -10.39
C PHE A 145 -23.25 14.24 -10.91
N CYS A 146 -24.42 13.68 -10.60
CA CYS A 146 -24.85 12.39 -11.11
C CYS A 146 -25.15 12.48 -12.62
N PRO A 147 -24.51 11.66 -13.48
CA PRO A 147 -24.78 11.68 -14.93
C PRO A 147 -26.19 11.19 -15.29
N HIS A 148 -26.88 10.52 -14.36
CA HIS A 148 -28.23 9.98 -14.60
C HIS A 148 -29.36 10.93 -14.18
N CYS A 149 -29.21 11.66 -13.06
CA CYS A 149 -30.28 12.52 -12.54
C CYS A 149 -29.90 14.00 -12.40
N GLY A 150 -28.65 14.38 -12.69
CA GLY A 150 -28.16 15.76 -12.63
C GLY A 150 -27.98 16.36 -11.24
N ARG A 151 -28.34 15.65 -10.16
CA ARG A 151 -28.16 16.14 -8.78
C ARG A 151 -26.69 16.11 -8.35
N ALA A 152 -26.32 17.04 -7.49
CA ALA A 152 -25.02 17.05 -6.82
C ALA A 152 -24.86 15.80 -5.93
N LEU A 153 -23.63 15.29 -5.85
CA LEU A 153 -23.26 14.09 -5.08
C LEU A 153 -22.73 14.43 -3.69
#